data_AF-A0A1Z8Z8W3-F1
#
_entry.id   AF-A0A1Z8Z8W3-F1
#
_cell.length_a   1.000
_cell.length_b   1.000
_cell.length_c   1.000
_cell.angle_alpha   90.00
_cell.angle_beta   90.00
_cell.angle_gamma   90.00
#
_symmetry.space_group_name_H-M   'P 1'
#
loop_
_entity.id
_entity.type
_entity.pdbx_description
1 polymer ?
#
loop_
_entity_poly.entity_id
_entity_poly.type
_entity_poly.pdbx_seq_one_letter_code
_entity_poly.pdbx_strand_id
1 'polypeptide(L)'
;MRQQSGSYLYPRIWRDRSKEEVDAKLLNKAEHTIRMRIPVEGDISFKDLVYGKINTKFSELDDFIIARSDGSPTYNLTVVVDDNDMNISHVIRGEDHISNTPKQMLIYKALGWTIPKFGHLPMILGSDGKRLSKRHGAKGTSEYKDLGYLPDTLINYLALLGWNPGNNDEIFDFNYLQENFSLDKVNKKSAVFDTTKLEWVSSQNIFKISSAKLVDIVSEFDPTWCGEGNSLDYLVNVIDLIKDRIKTLSDIKENSFYFFNHPIEHDESAMKKCWGENTKDILNSFQGELSNLNDWNSSNIDESINKCVNAINVGKGKLMQPLRIALTGALIGPSIPDLMNLLGKETCLIRIKNILKNS
;
A
#
# COMPACT_ATOMS: atom_id res chain seq x y z
N MET A 1 7.80 5.95 -48.73
CA MET A 1 6.86 4.82 -48.50
C MET A 1 5.97 5.01 -47.27
N ARG A 2 6.48 5.14 -46.03
CA ARG A 2 5.62 5.32 -44.83
C ARG A 2 4.76 6.59 -44.85
N GLN A 3 5.25 7.68 -45.44
CA GLN A 3 4.48 8.93 -45.61
C GLN A 3 3.43 8.89 -46.72
N GLN A 4 3.46 7.91 -47.63
CA GLN A 4 2.55 7.85 -48.80
C GLN A 4 1.32 6.96 -48.56
N SER A 5 1.38 5.99 -47.65
CA SER A 5 0.26 5.08 -47.37
C SER A 5 -0.57 5.44 -46.14
N GLY A 6 -0.11 6.38 -45.31
CA GLY A 6 -0.72 6.67 -44.00
C GLY A 6 -0.68 5.51 -43.00
N SER A 7 -0.07 4.37 -43.37
CA SER A 7 0.01 3.16 -42.56
C SER A 7 1.41 2.98 -41.98
N TYR A 8 1.45 2.72 -40.66
CA TYR A 8 2.69 2.44 -39.92
C TYR A 8 3.13 0.98 -40.02
N LEU A 9 2.37 0.11 -40.71
CA LEU A 9 2.67 -1.31 -40.84
C LEU A 9 3.83 -1.56 -41.82
N TYR A 10 4.62 -2.60 -41.54
CA TYR A 10 5.66 -3.04 -42.48
C TYR A 10 5.04 -3.51 -43.81
N PRO A 11 5.47 -2.98 -44.98
CA PRO A 11 4.87 -3.26 -46.28
C PRO A 11 5.14 -4.65 -46.86
N ARG A 12 5.74 -5.58 -46.09
CA ARG A 12 5.97 -6.98 -46.50
C ARG A 12 6.84 -7.16 -47.77
N ILE A 13 7.72 -6.21 -48.08
CA ILE A 13 8.53 -6.15 -49.32
C ILE A 13 9.41 -7.40 -49.55
N TRP A 14 9.85 -8.06 -48.48
CA TRP A 14 10.72 -9.24 -48.52
C TRP A 14 9.98 -10.57 -48.31
N ARG A 15 8.65 -10.54 -48.23
CA ARG A 15 7.83 -11.69 -47.84
C ARG A 15 7.79 -12.80 -48.89
N ASP A 16 7.66 -12.42 -50.15
CA ASP A 16 7.43 -13.34 -51.27
C ASP A 16 8.56 -13.24 -52.32
N ARG A 17 9.75 -12.81 -51.88
CA ARG A 17 10.97 -12.80 -52.69
C ARG A 17 11.43 -14.23 -53.00
N SER A 18 12.09 -14.41 -54.14
CA SER A 18 12.58 -15.73 -54.52
C SER A 18 13.72 -16.16 -53.59
N LYS A 19 13.93 -17.48 -53.48
CA LYS A 19 15.02 -18.03 -52.67
C LYS A 19 16.37 -17.51 -53.17
N GLU A 20 16.53 -17.41 -54.48
CA GLU A 20 17.74 -16.90 -55.13
C GLU A 20 18.02 -15.43 -54.76
N GLU A 21 17.00 -14.57 -54.74
CA GLU A 21 17.14 -13.17 -54.32
C GLU A 21 17.55 -13.05 -52.84
N VAL A 22 16.97 -13.89 -51.97
CA VAL A 22 17.29 -13.92 -50.54
C VAL A 22 18.71 -14.45 -50.31
N ASP A 23 19.05 -15.59 -50.90
CA ASP A 23 20.36 -16.23 -50.77
C ASP A 23 21.47 -15.31 -51.28
N ALA A 24 21.26 -14.60 -52.40
CA ALA A 24 22.21 -13.62 -52.91
C ALA A 24 22.48 -12.47 -51.92
N LYS A 25 21.46 -12.01 -51.17
CA LYS A 25 21.64 -10.99 -50.13
C LYS A 25 22.37 -11.53 -48.91
N LEU A 26 22.01 -12.73 -48.47
CA LEU A 26 22.65 -13.38 -47.32
C LEU A 26 24.13 -13.68 -47.60
N LEU A 27 24.47 -14.14 -48.81
CA LEU A 27 25.85 -14.41 -49.23
C LEU A 27 26.72 -13.13 -49.26
N ASN A 28 26.09 -11.99 -49.57
CA ASN A 28 26.72 -10.67 -49.50
C ASN A 28 26.71 -10.06 -48.08
N LYS A 29 26.36 -10.83 -47.04
CA LYS A 29 26.29 -10.40 -45.63
C LYS A 29 25.44 -9.14 -45.42
N ALA A 30 24.36 -8.98 -46.20
CA ALA A 30 23.44 -7.87 -46.01
C ALA A 30 22.80 -7.94 -44.61
N GLU A 31 22.77 -6.81 -43.90
CA GLU A 31 22.03 -6.70 -42.64
C GLU A 31 20.55 -6.99 -42.88
N HIS A 32 19.98 -7.86 -42.06
CA HIS A 32 18.59 -8.29 -42.17
C HIS A 32 18.01 -8.52 -40.79
N THR A 33 16.68 -8.67 -40.72
CA THR A 33 15.98 -9.04 -39.48
C THR A 33 15.14 -10.27 -39.79
N ILE A 34 14.91 -11.12 -38.80
CA ILE A 34 13.96 -12.23 -38.93
C ILE A 34 12.59 -11.73 -38.51
N ARG A 35 11.58 -11.92 -39.36
CA ARG A 35 10.21 -11.45 -39.15
C ARG A 35 9.23 -12.61 -39.18
N MET A 36 8.18 -12.50 -38.39
CA MET A 36 7.08 -13.44 -38.39
C MET A 36 6.25 -13.27 -39.67
N ARG A 37 6.06 -14.34 -40.46
CA ARG A 37 5.21 -14.32 -41.65
C ARG A 37 3.75 -14.50 -41.25
N ILE A 38 3.01 -13.40 -41.10
CA ILE A 38 1.58 -13.42 -40.69
C ILE A 38 0.69 -13.62 -41.91
N PRO A 39 -0.38 -14.43 -41.91
CA PRO A 39 -1.32 -14.51 -43.04
C PRO A 39 -1.83 -13.14 -43.50
N VAL A 40 -2.27 -13.03 -44.76
CA VAL A 40 -2.76 -11.74 -45.31
C VAL A 40 -4.23 -11.54 -44.96
N GLU A 41 -5.02 -12.61 -45.00
CA GLU A 41 -6.46 -12.60 -44.79
C GLU A 41 -6.86 -13.50 -43.62
N GLY A 42 -7.98 -13.16 -42.99
CA GLY A 42 -8.51 -13.83 -41.80
C GLY A 42 -8.18 -13.09 -40.51
N ASP A 43 -8.34 -13.80 -39.40
CA ASP A 43 -8.17 -13.26 -38.07
C ASP A 43 -7.59 -14.30 -37.10
N ILE A 44 -7.18 -13.80 -35.95
CA ILE A 44 -6.86 -14.62 -34.79
C ILE A 44 -7.70 -14.15 -33.61
N SER A 45 -8.43 -15.10 -33.04
CA SER A 45 -9.31 -14.89 -31.89
C SER A 45 -8.83 -15.71 -30.70
N PHE A 46 -9.03 -15.18 -29.49
CA PHE A 46 -8.88 -15.90 -28.23
C PHE A 46 -9.95 -15.49 -27.23
N LYS A 47 -10.19 -16.34 -26.22
CA LYS A 47 -11.05 -16.02 -25.09
C LYS A 47 -10.17 -15.62 -23.92
N ASP A 48 -10.11 -14.32 -23.65
CA ASP A 48 -9.50 -13.78 -22.46
C ASP A 48 -10.30 -14.14 -21.21
N LEU A 49 -9.61 -14.47 -20.12
CA LEU A 49 -10.23 -14.85 -18.85
C LEU A 49 -10.93 -13.69 -18.15
N VAL A 50 -10.57 -12.44 -18.46
CA VAL A 50 -11.17 -11.22 -17.88
C VAL A 50 -12.03 -10.50 -18.91
N TYR A 51 -11.49 -10.20 -20.11
CA TYR A 51 -12.16 -9.40 -21.13
C TYR A 51 -13.09 -10.19 -22.07
N GLY A 52 -13.05 -11.53 -22.03
CA GLY A 52 -13.86 -12.39 -22.91
C GLY A 52 -13.27 -12.53 -24.32
N LYS A 53 -14.12 -12.70 -25.34
CA LYS A 53 -13.64 -12.95 -26.71
C LYS A 53 -12.98 -11.69 -27.29
N ILE A 54 -11.71 -11.81 -27.66
CA ILE A 54 -10.93 -10.80 -28.36
C ILE A 54 -10.61 -11.33 -29.76
N ASN A 55 -10.77 -10.49 -30.77
CA ASN A 55 -10.49 -10.80 -32.16
C ASN A 55 -9.57 -9.74 -32.77
N THR A 56 -8.55 -10.18 -33.52
CA THR A 56 -7.62 -9.29 -34.23
C THR A 56 -7.50 -9.75 -35.68
N LYS A 57 -7.83 -8.88 -36.63
CA LYS A 57 -7.65 -9.17 -38.06
C LYS A 57 -6.18 -9.18 -38.41
N PHE A 58 -5.75 -10.06 -39.32
CA PHE A 58 -4.35 -10.05 -39.75
C PHE A 58 -3.94 -8.78 -40.52
N SER A 59 -4.91 -8.03 -41.05
CA SER A 59 -4.69 -6.71 -41.63
C SER A 59 -4.24 -5.65 -40.60
N GLU A 60 -4.51 -5.87 -39.31
CA GLU A 60 -4.09 -4.99 -38.22
C GLU A 60 -2.68 -5.32 -37.71
N LEU A 61 -2.11 -6.44 -38.15
CA LEU A 61 -0.80 -6.92 -37.75
C LEU A 61 0.20 -6.81 -38.91
N ASP A 62 1.40 -6.34 -38.61
CA ASP A 62 2.52 -6.39 -39.53
C ASP A 62 3.39 -7.63 -39.30
N ASP A 63 4.18 -8.01 -40.32
CA ASP A 63 5.21 -9.05 -40.18
C ASP A 63 6.30 -8.52 -39.22
N PHE A 64 6.04 -8.69 -37.91
CA PHE A 64 6.83 -8.11 -36.83
C PHE A 64 8.17 -8.83 -36.66
N ILE A 65 9.15 -8.11 -36.14
CA ILE A 65 10.51 -8.64 -35.93
C ILE A 65 10.50 -9.64 -34.76
N ILE A 66 11.03 -10.85 -35.00
CA ILE A 66 11.28 -11.87 -33.98
C ILE A 66 12.76 -12.01 -33.63
N ALA A 67 13.67 -11.64 -34.54
CA ALA A 67 15.09 -11.48 -34.26
C ALA A 67 15.66 -10.23 -34.94
N ARG A 68 16.47 -9.47 -34.21
CA ARG A 68 17.13 -8.24 -34.67
C ARG A 68 18.31 -8.58 -35.60
N SER A 69 18.93 -7.56 -36.20
CA SER A 69 20.05 -7.73 -37.14
C SER A 69 21.33 -8.24 -36.51
N ASP A 70 21.49 -8.06 -35.21
CA ASP A 70 22.56 -8.67 -34.40
C ASP A 70 22.25 -10.13 -33.99
N GLY A 71 21.12 -10.69 -34.43
CA GLY A 71 20.67 -12.03 -34.08
C GLY A 71 19.94 -12.13 -32.73
N SER A 72 19.86 -11.05 -31.95
CA SER A 72 19.18 -11.08 -30.65
C SER A 72 17.66 -11.27 -30.81
N PRO A 73 17.03 -12.16 -30.01
CA PRO A 73 15.58 -12.36 -30.09
C PRO A 73 14.81 -11.17 -29.51
N THR A 74 13.57 -10.98 -29.97
CA THR A 74 12.66 -9.96 -29.43
C THR A 74 11.72 -10.54 -28.38
N TYR A 75 11.12 -9.66 -27.57
CA TYR A 75 10.24 -10.02 -26.46
C TYR A 75 9.17 -11.08 -26.81
N ASN A 76 8.49 -10.95 -27.95
CA ASN A 76 7.42 -11.89 -28.31
C ASN A 76 7.95 -13.28 -28.64
N LEU A 77 9.17 -13.42 -29.16
CA LEU A 77 9.79 -14.72 -29.37
C LEU A 77 10.27 -15.30 -28.04
N THR A 78 11.00 -14.52 -27.24
CA THR A 78 11.58 -15.00 -25.98
C THR A 78 10.50 -15.48 -25.02
N VAL A 79 9.44 -14.69 -24.81
CA VAL A 79 8.39 -15.06 -23.85
C VAL A 79 7.62 -16.31 -24.28
N VAL A 80 7.40 -16.53 -25.57
CA VAL A 80 6.70 -17.73 -26.06
C VAL A 80 7.54 -18.98 -25.89
N VAL A 81 8.85 -18.89 -26.15
CA VAL A 81 9.78 -20.00 -25.92
C VAL A 81 9.86 -20.32 -24.43
N ASP A 82 10.08 -19.31 -23.58
CA ASP A 82 10.18 -19.49 -22.14
C ASP A 82 8.87 -20.04 -21.54
N ASP A 83 7.71 -19.47 -21.92
CA ASP A 83 6.41 -19.93 -21.43
C ASP A 83 6.14 -21.39 -21.81
N ASN A 84 6.51 -21.80 -23.03
CA ASN A 84 6.38 -23.19 -23.47
C ASN A 84 7.31 -24.12 -22.69
N ASP A 85 8.59 -23.77 -22.59
CA ASP A 85 9.62 -24.59 -21.92
C ASP A 85 9.34 -24.72 -20.42
N MET A 86 8.73 -23.70 -19.81
CA MET A 86 8.28 -23.69 -18.42
C MET A 86 6.87 -24.27 -18.22
N ASN A 87 6.22 -24.77 -19.27
CA ASN A 87 4.87 -25.35 -19.24
C ASN A 87 3.81 -24.40 -18.63
N ILE A 88 3.90 -23.10 -18.94
CA ILE A 88 2.94 -22.11 -18.47
C ILE A 88 1.56 -22.42 -19.06
N SER A 89 0.58 -22.63 -18.18
CA SER A 89 -0.80 -22.94 -18.58
C SER A 89 -1.71 -21.71 -18.67
N HIS A 90 -1.42 -20.68 -17.86
CA HIS A 90 -2.18 -19.44 -17.75
C HIS A 90 -1.21 -18.26 -17.66
N VAL A 91 -1.27 -17.36 -18.64
CA VAL A 91 -0.51 -16.10 -18.64
C VAL A 91 -1.41 -15.00 -18.11
N ILE A 92 -1.08 -14.49 -16.91
CA ILE A 92 -1.78 -13.37 -16.26
C ILE A 92 -0.89 -12.13 -16.28
N ARG A 93 -1.34 -11.06 -16.93
CA ARG A 93 -0.54 -9.83 -17.12
C ARG A 93 -1.41 -8.59 -17.29
N GLY A 94 -0.81 -7.41 -17.30
CA GLY A 94 -1.52 -6.15 -17.52
C GLY A 94 -2.19 -6.05 -18.91
N GLU A 95 -3.34 -5.37 -18.98
CA GLU A 95 -4.09 -5.12 -20.22
C GLU A 95 -3.31 -4.34 -21.29
N ASP A 96 -2.26 -3.61 -20.89
CA ASP A 96 -1.32 -2.95 -21.80
C ASP A 96 -0.57 -3.94 -22.70
N HIS A 97 -0.57 -5.23 -22.35
CA HIS A 97 -0.01 -6.30 -23.15
C HIS A 97 -1.03 -7.09 -23.98
N ILE A 98 -2.32 -6.72 -24.00
CA ILE A 98 -3.36 -7.41 -24.81
C ILE A 98 -2.94 -7.50 -26.28
N SER A 99 -2.39 -6.43 -26.83
CA SER A 99 -1.97 -6.34 -28.24
C SER A 99 -0.79 -7.27 -28.61
N ASN A 100 -0.06 -7.79 -27.62
CA ASN A 100 1.01 -8.78 -27.84
C ASN A 100 0.47 -10.21 -27.95
N THR A 101 -0.68 -10.49 -27.34
CA THR A 101 -1.29 -11.84 -27.34
C THR A 101 -1.49 -12.43 -28.74
N PRO A 102 -2.11 -11.74 -29.72
CA PRO A 102 -2.25 -12.30 -31.06
C PRO A 102 -0.90 -12.58 -31.75
N LYS A 103 0.12 -11.76 -31.47
CA LYS A 103 1.49 -11.96 -31.99
C LYS A 103 2.12 -13.21 -31.40
N GLN A 104 1.99 -13.41 -30.09
CA GLN A 104 2.52 -14.57 -29.37
C GLN A 104 1.81 -15.86 -29.80
N MET A 105 0.48 -15.84 -29.92
CA MET A 105 -0.30 -16.97 -30.42
C MET A 105 0.12 -17.41 -31.83
N LEU A 106 0.48 -16.47 -32.71
CA LEU A 106 0.99 -16.81 -34.04
C LEU A 106 2.32 -17.57 -33.96
N ILE A 107 3.20 -17.21 -33.02
CA ILE A 107 4.47 -17.93 -32.79
C ILE A 107 4.19 -19.34 -32.26
N TYR A 108 3.32 -19.49 -31.25
CA TYR A 108 2.87 -20.81 -30.77
C TYR A 108 2.34 -21.68 -31.92
N LYS A 109 1.45 -21.13 -32.76
CA LYS A 109 0.91 -21.85 -33.93
C LYS A 109 1.99 -22.26 -34.92
N ALA A 110 2.94 -21.38 -35.20
CA ALA A 110 4.03 -21.64 -36.13
C ALA A 110 4.97 -22.75 -35.65
N LEU A 111 5.15 -22.86 -34.32
CA LEU A 111 5.98 -23.88 -33.69
C LEU A 111 5.20 -25.17 -33.36
N GLY A 112 3.89 -25.20 -33.64
CA GLY A 112 3.03 -26.35 -33.34
C GLY A 112 2.81 -26.59 -31.85
N TRP A 113 2.93 -25.54 -31.03
CA TRP A 113 2.84 -25.61 -29.57
C TRP A 113 1.44 -25.30 -29.06
N THR A 114 1.16 -25.77 -27.84
CA THR A 114 -0.11 -25.51 -27.16
C THR A 114 -0.15 -24.06 -26.68
N ILE A 115 -1.22 -23.34 -27.02
CA ILE A 115 -1.41 -21.94 -26.61
C ILE A 115 -1.95 -21.92 -25.17
N PRO A 116 -1.31 -21.19 -24.23
CA PRO A 116 -1.82 -21.04 -22.87
C PRO A 116 -3.11 -20.21 -22.84
N LYS A 117 -3.83 -20.25 -21.73
CA LYS A 117 -4.93 -19.30 -21.51
C LYS A 117 -4.35 -17.94 -21.14
N PHE A 118 -5.01 -16.87 -21.56
CA PHE A 118 -4.61 -15.51 -21.25
C PHE A 118 -5.66 -14.82 -20.38
N GLY A 119 -5.23 -14.14 -19.33
CA GLY A 119 -6.06 -13.23 -18.54
C GLY A 119 -5.37 -11.89 -18.41
N HIS A 120 -6.03 -10.83 -18.85
CA HIS A 120 -5.47 -9.49 -18.77
C HIS A 120 -6.10 -8.71 -17.61
N LEU A 121 -5.27 -8.21 -16.71
CA LEU A 121 -5.68 -7.43 -15.56
C LEU A 121 -5.77 -5.94 -15.94
N PRO A 122 -6.81 -5.21 -15.48
CA PRO A 122 -6.93 -3.79 -15.75
C PRO A 122 -5.78 -3.01 -15.10
N MET A 123 -5.46 -1.84 -15.64
CA MET A 123 -4.44 -0.97 -15.05
C MET A 123 -4.87 -0.38 -13.71
N ILE A 124 -3.88 -0.21 -12.82
CA ILE A 124 -4.03 0.62 -11.62
C ILE A 124 -3.78 2.08 -12.02
N LEU A 125 -4.69 2.96 -11.64
CA LEU A 125 -4.62 4.39 -11.87
C LEU A 125 -4.17 5.12 -10.60
N GLY A 126 -3.52 6.26 -10.78
CA GLY A 126 -3.33 7.24 -9.70
C GLY A 126 -4.62 8.01 -9.44
N SER A 127 -4.60 8.87 -8.41
CA SER A 127 -5.71 9.76 -8.07
C SER A 127 -6.05 10.76 -9.19
N ASP A 128 -5.13 10.99 -10.12
CA ASP A 128 -5.31 11.81 -11.33
C ASP A 128 -5.97 11.06 -12.50
N GLY A 129 -6.32 9.78 -12.31
CA GLY A 129 -6.90 8.92 -13.33
C GLY A 129 -5.92 8.44 -14.40
N LYS A 130 -4.63 8.80 -14.31
CA LYS A 130 -3.59 8.29 -15.22
C LYS A 130 -3.00 7.01 -14.68
N ARG A 131 -2.32 6.26 -15.55
CA ARG A 131 -1.59 5.04 -15.14
C ARG A 131 -0.63 5.35 -14.00
N LEU A 132 -0.80 4.60 -12.90
CA LEU A 132 0.11 4.65 -11.77
C LEU A 132 1.50 4.20 -12.24
N SER A 133 2.48 5.10 -12.12
CA SER A 133 3.85 4.84 -12.56
C SER A 133 4.84 5.49 -11.60
N LYS A 134 6.09 5.02 -11.58
CA LYS A 134 7.15 5.64 -10.75
C LYS A 134 7.31 7.14 -11.02
N ARG A 135 7.04 7.58 -12.26
CA ARG A 135 7.09 9.00 -12.66
C ARG A 135 5.89 9.81 -12.17
N HIS A 136 4.83 9.14 -11.73
CA HIS A 136 3.60 9.72 -11.21
C HIS A 136 3.39 9.38 -9.72
N GLY A 137 4.46 9.13 -8.97
CA GLY A 137 4.40 8.95 -7.51
C GLY A 137 4.10 7.53 -7.02
N ALA A 138 4.21 6.51 -7.88
CA ALA A 138 4.09 5.12 -7.43
C ALA A 138 5.30 4.72 -6.57
N LYS A 139 5.07 4.51 -5.28
CA LYS A 139 6.05 3.96 -4.34
C LYS A 139 6.36 2.51 -4.67
N GLY A 140 7.63 2.12 -4.54
CA GLY A 140 8.04 0.72 -4.54
C GLY A 140 7.51 -0.03 -3.32
N THR A 141 7.44 -1.36 -3.40
CA THR A 141 7.02 -2.20 -2.26
C THR A 141 7.90 -2.01 -1.03
N SER A 142 9.22 -1.83 -1.23
CA SER A 142 10.17 -1.53 -0.14
C SER A 142 9.84 -0.23 0.59
N GLU A 143 9.37 0.80 -0.12
CA GLU A 143 9.01 2.08 0.52
C GLU A 143 7.79 1.92 1.43
N TYR A 144 6.83 1.06 1.09
CA TYR A 144 5.71 0.75 1.99
C TYR A 144 6.17 -0.01 3.23
N LYS A 145 7.16 -0.91 3.08
CA LYS A 145 7.78 -1.58 4.23
C LYS A 145 8.44 -0.54 5.16
N ASP A 146 9.22 0.39 4.62
CA ASP A 146 9.90 1.42 5.40
C ASP A 146 8.91 2.38 6.10
N LEU A 147 7.72 2.57 5.52
CA LEU A 147 6.61 3.30 6.12
C LEU A 147 5.85 2.50 7.19
N GLY A 148 6.20 1.24 7.44
CA GLY A 148 5.59 0.40 8.47
C GLY A 148 4.28 -0.26 8.04
N TYR A 149 4.02 -0.43 6.73
CA TYR A 149 2.90 -1.25 6.28
C TYR A 149 3.23 -2.74 6.37
N LEU A 150 2.27 -3.52 6.90
CA LEU A 150 2.40 -4.98 6.98
C LEU A 150 2.23 -5.63 5.60
N PRO A 151 2.94 -6.75 5.32
CA PRO A 151 2.76 -7.50 4.08
C PRO A 151 1.31 -7.91 3.81
N ASP A 152 0.61 -8.40 4.83
CA ASP A 152 -0.79 -8.83 4.74
C ASP A 152 -1.72 -7.66 4.36
N THR A 153 -1.43 -6.45 4.85
CA THR A 153 -2.14 -5.23 4.46
C THR A 153 -1.98 -4.94 2.98
N LEU A 154 -0.75 -4.99 2.46
CA LEU A 154 -0.50 -4.74 1.05
C LEU A 154 -1.16 -5.80 0.17
N ILE A 155 -1.11 -7.07 0.56
CA ILE A 155 -1.79 -8.16 -0.15
C ILE A 155 -3.30 -7.93 -0.18
N ASN A 156 -3.92 -7.66 0.98
CA ASN A 156 -5.35 -7.40 1.09
C ASN A 156 -5.75 -6.21 0.21
N TYR A 157 -5.04 -5.10 0.31
CA TYR A 157 -5.37 -3.89 -0.43
C TYR A 157 -5.13 -4.02 -1.94
N LEU A 158 -4.00 -4.62 -2.36
CA LEU A 158 -3.72 -4.84 -3.79
C LEU A 158 -4.72 -5.79 -4.43
N ALA A 159 -5.23 -6.78 -3.69
CA ALA A 159 -6.31 -7.63 -4.17
C ALA A 159 -7.59 -6.82 -4.45
N LEU A 160 -7.94 -5.85 -3.59
CA LEU A 160 -9.09 -4.96 -3.82
C LEU A 160 -8.93 -4.08 -5.08
N LEU A 161 -7.71 -3.89 -5.59
CA LEU A 161 -7.43 -3.16 -6.82
C LEU A 161 -7.75 -3.99 -8.06
N GLY A 162 -9.03 -4.24 -8.28
CA GLY A 162 -9.54 -4.91 -9.47
C GLY A 162 -10.17 -6.27 -9.20
N TRP A 163 -10.15 -6.78 -7.97
CA TRP A 163 -10.88 -7.99 -7.59
C TRP A 163 -11.84 -7.73 -6.43
N ASN A 164 -13.01 -8.37 -6.46
CA ASN A 164 -13.98 -8.33 -5.37
C ASN A 164 -14.47 -9.77 -5.07
N PRO A 165 -14.55 -10.19 -3.80
CA PRO A 165 -14.96 -11.56 -3.44
C PRO A 165 -16.38 -11.96 -3.86
N GLY A 166 -17.21 -11.02 -4.34
CA GLY A 166 -18.63 -11.20 -4.64
C GLY A 166 -19.55 -10.82 -3.48
N ASN A 167 -18.99 -10.25 -2.42
CA ASN A 167 -19.69 -9.79 -1.22
C ASN A 167 -19.09 -8.44 -0.77
N ASN A 168 -19.44 -8.00 0.44
CA ASN A 168 -18.99 -6.72 1.01
C ASN A 168 -17.70 -6.87 1.85
N ASP A 169 -17.00 -8.00 1.79
CA ASP A 169 -15.79 -8.21 2.56
C ASP A 169 -14.63 -7.46 1.92
N GLU A 170 -14.04 -6.56 2.70
CA GLU A 170 -12.87 -5.77 2.27
C GLU A 170 -11.64 -6.05 3.12
N ILE A 171 -11.79 -6.70 4.28
CA ILE A 171 -10.67 -7.04 5.17
C ILE A 171 -10.53 -8.55 5.27
N PHE A 172 -9.44 -9.07 4.73
CA PHE A 172 -9.18 -10.51 4.63
C PHE A 172 -7.69 -10.82 4.71
N ASP A 173 -7.37 -12.05 5.10
CA ASP A 173 -6.01 -12.57 5.09
C ASP A 173 -5.69 -13.31 3.77
N PHE A 174 -4.47 -13.81 3.66
CA PHE A 174 -4.01 -14.52 2.48
C PHE A 174 -4.76 -15.84 2.25
N ASN A 175 -5.13 -16.56 3.32
CA ASN A 175 -5.85 -17.83 3.19
C ASN A 175 -7.26 -17.60 2.62
N TYR A 176 -7.97 -16.60 3.14
CA TYR A 176 -9.27 -16.19 2.60
C TYR A 176 -9.15 -15.83 1.12
N LEU A 177 -8.11 -15.06 0.74
CA LEU A 177 -7.87 -14.72 -0.66
C LEU A 177 -7.65 -15.99 -1.49
N GLN A 178 -6.81 -16.93 -1.05
CA GLN A 178 -6.56 -18.19 -1.77
C GLN A 178 -7.83 -19.01 -1.99
N GLU A 179 -8.69 -19.11 -0.96
CA GLU A 179 -9.93 -19.89 -1.03
C GLU A 179 -10.99 -19.24 -1.93
N ASN A 180 -11.02 -17.91 -2.01
CA ASN A 180 -12.09 -17.17 -2.68
C ASN A 180 -11.70 -16.58 -4.04
N PHE A 181 -10.40 -16.53 -4.35
CA PHE A 181 -9.88 -15.91 -5.56
C PHE A 181 -10.29 -16.67 -6.81
N SER A 182 -10.75 -15.91 -7.79
CA SER A 182 -11.04 -16.41 -9.12
C SER A 182 -11.01 -15.25 -10.12
N LEU A 183 -10.57 -15.53 -11.34
CA LEU A 183 -10.40 -14.52 -12.39
C LEU A 183 -11.73 -13.97 -12.93
N ASP A 184 -12.84 -14.70 -12.77
CA ASP A 184 -14.18 -14.23 -13.13
C ASP A 184 -14.67 -13.09 -12.23
N LYS A 185 -14.11 -12.97 -11.02
CA LYS A 185 -14.36 -11.90 -10.05
C LYS A 185 -13.44 -10.68 -10.24
N VAL A 186 -12.59 -10.69 -11.27
CA VAL A 186 -11.77 -9.53 -11.64
C VAL A 186 -12.63 -8.55 -12.44
N ASN A 187 -12.71 -7.32 -11.95
CA ASN A 187 -13.39 -6.21 -12.60
C ASN A 187 -12.64 -5.78 -13.86
N LYS A 188 -13.38 -5.46 -14.93
CA LYS A 188 -12.79 -4.95 -16.19
C LYS A 188 -12.39 -3.47 -16.12
N LYS A 189 -12.87 -2.75 -15.10
CA LYS A 189 -12.57 -1.32 -14.92
C LYS A 189 -11.26 -1.17 -14.16
N SER A 190 -10.45 -0.21 -14.60
CA SER A 190 -9.24 0.21 -13.89
C SER A 190 -9.57 0.66 -12.46
N ALA A 191 -8.77 0.19 -11.51
CA ALA A 191 -8.91 0.56 -10.10
C ALA A 191 -8.04 1.79 -9.80
N VAL A 192 -8.56 2.74 -9.03
CA VAL A 192 -7.80 3.90 -8.56
C VAL A 192 -7.11 3.53 -7.26
N PHE A 193 -5.82 3.81 -7.17
CA PHE A 193 -5.07 3.69 -5.93
C PHE A 193 -5.46 4.84 -4.99
N ASP A 194 -6.12 4.49 -3.88
CA ASP A 194 -6.53 5.41 -2.81
C ASP A 194 -5.73 5.15 -1.53
N THR A 195 -4.85 6.10 -1.18
CA THR A 195 -4.05 6.05 0.05
C THR A 195 -4.93 6.02 1.31
N THR A 196 -6.07 6.70 1.32
CA THR A 196 -6.99 6.71 2.47
C THR A 196 -7.58 5.32 2.68
N LYS A 197 -7.93 4.63 1.59
CA LYS A 197 -8.41 3.25 1.65
C LYS A 197 -7.32 2.30 2.12
N LEU A 198 -6.08 2.45 1.64
CA LEU A 198 -4.94 1.68 2.12
C LEU A 198 -4.71 1.86 3.62
N GLU A 199 -4.70 3.11 4.11
CA GLU A 199 -4.56 3.42 5.54
C GLU A 199 -5.68 2.79 6.38
N TRP A 200 -6.92 2.79 5.86
CA TRP A 200 -8.05 2.12 6.51
C TRP A 200 -7.88 0.60 6.54
N VAL A 201 -7.53 -0.05 5.43
CA VAL A 201 -7.25 -1.50 5.42
C VAL A 201 -6.13 -1.83 6.41
N SER A 202 -5.09 -0.99 6.43
CA SER A 202 -3.96 -1.15 7.34
C SER A 202 -4.38 -1.08 8.81
N SER A 203 -5.18 -0.09 9.19
CA SER A 203 -5.67 0.03 10.56
C SER A 203 -6.55 -1.15 10.96
N GLN A 204 -7.41 -1.65 10.07
CA GLN A 204 -8.23 -2.83 10.34
C GLN A 204 -7.38 -4.09 10.52
N ASN A 205 -6.34 -4.28 9.72
CA ASN A 205 -5.45 -5.43 9.84
C ASN A 205 -4.60 -5.36 11.12
N ILE A 206 -4.03 -4.20 11.46
CA ILE A 206 -3.32 -3.99 12.73
C ILE A 206 -4.25 -4.25 13.91
N PHE A 207 -5.49 -3.78 13.85
CA PHE A 207 -6.47 -3.96 14.91
C PHE A 207 -6.75 -5.45 15.23
N LYS A 208 -6.74 -6.32 14.20
CA LYS A 208 -6.94 -7.78 14.35
C LYS A 208 -5.76 -8.50 15.00
N ILE A 209 -4.55 -7.93 15.01
CA ILE A 209 -3.37 -8.56 15.60
C ILE A 209 -3.39 -8.34 17.12
N SER A 210 -3.21 -9.38 17.93
CA SER A 210 -3.11 -9.22 19.40
C SER A 210 -1.99 -8.25 19.78
N SER A 211 -2.19 -7.42 20.80
CA SER A 211 -1.22 -6.41 21.21
C SER A 211 0.12 -7.02 21.64
N ALA A 212 0.12 -8.19 22.28
CA ALA A 212 1.35 -8.96 22.56
C ALA A 212 2.16 -9.26 21.29
N LYS A 213 1.51 -9.78 20.24
CA LYS A 213 2.17 -10.02 18.95
C LYS A 213 2.61 -8.73 18.26
N LEU A 214 1.86 -7.62 18.43
CA LEU A 214 2.27 -6.33 17.88
C LEU A 214 3.54 -5.80 18.55
N VAL A 215 3.77 -6.07 19.85
CA VAL A 215 5.04 -5.75 20.52
C VAL A 215 6.20 -6.40 19.77
N ASP A 216 6.12 -7.70 19.49
CA ASP A 216 7.18 -8.41 18.78
C ASP A 216 7.44 -7.81 17.38
N ILE A 217 6.36 -7.56 16.63
CA ILE A 217 6.43 -7.02 15.27
C ILE A 217 7.05 -5.61 15.25
N VAL A 218 6.63 -4.72 16.16
CA VAL A 218 7.16 -3.36 16.19
C VAL A 218 8.60 -3.34 16.70
N SER A 219 8.98 -4.22 17.62
CA SER A 219 10.36 -4.37 18.08
C SER A 219 11.29 -4.89 16.98
N GLU A 220 10.80 -5.76 16.08
CA GLU A 220 11.56 -6.17 14.90
C GLU A 220 11.68 -5.03 13.87
N PHE A 221 10.59 -4.26 13.68
CA PHE A 221 10.55 -3.13 12.76
C PHE A 221 11.43 -1.96 13.21
N ASP A 222 11.37 -1.61 14.50
CA ASP A 222 12.16 -0.56 15.14
C ASP A 222 12.66 -1.02 16.52
N PRO A 223 13.88 -1.56 16.61
CA PRO A 223 14.48 -1.98 17.87
C PRO A 223 14.65 -0.86 18.90
N THR A 224 14.55 0.41 18.49
CA THR A 224 14.70 1.57 19.38
C THR A 224 13.38 2.06 19.97
N TRP A 225 12.25 1.48 19.56
CA TRP A 225 10.91 1.98 19.86
C TRP A 225 10.66 2.27 21.35
N CYS A 226 10.95 1.31 22.24
CA CYS A 226 10.58 1.36 23.65
C CYS A 226 11.76 1.52 24.62
N GLY A 227 12.99 1.65 24.11
CA GLY A 227 14.20 1.66 24.94
C GLY A 227 14.41 0.36 25.73
N GLU A 228 15.17 0.43 26.82
CA GLU A 228 15.48 -0.72 27.67
C GLU A 228 14.67 -0.69 28.98
N GLY A 229 14.38 -1.88 29.54
CA GLY A 229 13.88 -2.02 30.92
C GLY A 229 12.36 -2.01 31.10
N ASN A 230 11.57 -1.85 30.04
CA ASN A 230 10.10 -1.96 30.12
C ASN A 230 9.64 -3.42 30.15
N SER A 231 8.65 -3.75 30.99
CA SER A 231 8.06 -5.10 31.02
C SER A 231 7.16 -5.33 29.81
N LEU A 232 7.01 -6.60 29.40
CA LEU A 232 6.11 -6.97 28.30
C LEU A 232 4.66 -6.51 28.58
N ASP A 233 4.18 -6.69 29.80
CA ASP A 233 2.84 -6.26 30.21
C ASP A 233 2.63 -4.76 30.03
N TYR A 234 3.65 -3.94 30.35
CA TYR A 234 3.58 -2.50 30.12
C TYR A 234 3.50 -2.16 28.63
N LEU A 235 4.33 -2.80 27.80
CA LEU A 235 4.32 -2.58 26.34
C LEU A 235 2.98 -2.99 25.71
N VAL A 236 2.39 -4.09 26.17
CA VAL A 236 1.06 -4.53 25.75
C VAL A 236 0.01 -3.49 26.07
N ASN A 237 -0.01 -2.98 27.31
CA ASN A 237 -0.94 -1.93 27.74
C ASN A 237 -0.76 -0.62 26.96
N VAL A 238 0.49 -0.26 26.62
CA VAL A 238 0.79 0.89 25.77
C VAL A 238 0.17 0.71 24.38
N ILE A 239 0.37 -0.45 23.76
CA ILE A 239 -0.22 -0.74 22.44
C ILE A 239 -1.74 -0.75 22.51
N ASP A 240 -2.35 -1.42 23.50
CA ASP A 240 -3.81 -1.47 23.68
C ASP A 240 -4.43 -0.09 23.75
N LEU A 241 -3.76 0.85 24.43
CA LEU A 241 -4.27 2.20 24.62
C LEU A 241 -4.21 3.07 23.36
N ILE A 242 -3.30 2.79 22.42
CA ILE A 242 -3.13 3.60 21.19
C ILE A 242 -3.66 2.92 19.93
N LYS A 243 -3.95 1.61 19.99
CA LYS A 243 -4.20 0.73 18.84
C LYS A 243 -5.29 1.24 17.89
N ASP A 244 -6.30 1.91 18.44
CA ASP A 244 -7.43 2.48 17.71
C ASP A 244 -7.02 3.59 16.71
N ARG A 245 -5.83 4.15 16.86
CA ARG A 245 -5.31 5.28 16.07
C ARG A 245 -4.20 4.90 15.10
N ILE A 246 -3.73 3.66 15.14
CA ILE A 246 -2.55 3.20 14.40
C ILE A 246 -2.96 2.77 12.99
N LYS A 247 -2.32 3.35 11.98
CA LYS A 247 -2.44 2.97 10.57
C LYS A 247 -1.20 2.22 10.11
N THR A 248 -0.03 2.52 10.66
CA THR A 248 1.25 1.88 10.32
C THR A 248 2.05 1.54 11.57
N LEU A 249 3.04 0.66 11.45
CA LEU A 249 3.97 0.38 12.56
C LEU A 249 4.75 1.65 13.00
N SER A 250 5.04 2.55 12.06
CA SER A 250 5.68 3.84 12.36
C SER A 250 4.83 4.71 13.30
N ASP A 251 3.50 4.68 13.11
CA ASP A 251 2.58 5.43 13.97
C ASP A 251 2.65 4.95 15.43
N ILE A 252 3.02 3.69 15.69
CA ILE A 252 3.15 3.17 17.06
C ILE A 252 4.21 3.97 17.80
N LYS A 253 5.39 4.18 17.20
CA LYS A 253 6.46 4.98 17.80
C LYS A 253 6.00 6.40 18.09
N GLU A 254 5.39 7.05 17.10
CA GLU A 254 4.93 8.45 17.23
C GLU A 254 3.85 8.59 18.31
N ASN A 255 2.88 7.68 18.35
CA ASN A 255 1.74 7.76 19.27
C ASN A 255 2.04 7.21 20.67
N SER A 256 3.17 6.54 20.88
CA SER A 256 3.57 6.00 22.19
C SER A 256 4.78 6.69 22.81
N PHE A 257 5.43 7.62 22.10
CA PHE A 257 6.66 8.27 22.54
C PHE A 257 6.61 8.77 24.00
N TYR A 258 5.49 9.38 24.38
CA TYR A 258 5.28 9.94 25.71
C TYR A 258 5.10 8.90 26.82
N PHE A 259 4.95 7.60 26.53
CA PHE A 259 4.98 6.55 27.55
C PHE A 259 6.40 6.18 27.99
N PHE A 260 7.39 6.46 27.14
CA PHE A 260 8.79 6.12 27.38
C PHE A 260 9.65 7.35 27.69
N ASN A 261 9.21 8.53 27.27
CA ASN A 261 9.95 9.78 27.39
C ASN A 261 9.10 10.91 27.95
N HIS A 262 9.72 11.82 28.70
CA HIS A 262 9.06 13.08 29.06
C HIS A 262 8.94 13.98 27.82
N PRO A 263 7.79 14.65 27.59
CA PRO A 263 7.68 15.63 26.53
C PRO A 263 8.62 16.81 26.82
N ILE A 264 9.55 17.07 25.90
CA ILE A 264 10.49 18.20 25.98
C ILE A 264 9.92 19.40 25.22
N GLU A 265 9.35 19.12 24.05
CA GLU A 265 8.72 20.10 23.17
C GLU A 265 7.19 20.01 23.31
N HIS A 266 6.54 21.17 23.22
CA HIS A 266 5.09 21.29 23.21
C HIS A 266 4.70 22.03 21.94
N ASP A 267 3.68 21.56 21.24
CA ASP A 267 3.16 22.25 20.06
C ASP A 267 2.74 23.68 20.43
N GLU A 268 3.48 24.68 19.95
CA GLU A 268 3.22 26.09 20.27
C GLU A 268 1.83 26.55 19.82
N SER A 269 1.35 26.02 18.69
CA SER A 269 0.04 26.35 18.15
C SER A 269 -1.07 25.75 19.00
N ALA A 270 -0.86 24.54 19.51
CA ALA A 270 -1.72 23.87 20.46
C ALA A 270 -1.76 24.60 21.81
N MET A 271 -0.59 24.95 22.33
CA MET A 271 -0.45 25.73 23.57
C MET A 271 -1.23 27.05 23.48
N LYS A 272 -1.05 27.82 22.41
CA LYS A 272 -1.80 29.08 22.21
C LYS A 272 -3.32 28.90 22.20
N LYS A 273 -3.83 27.75 21.75
CA LYS A 273 -5.27 27.47 21.68
C LYS A 273 -5.88 27.11 23.03
N CYS A 274 -5.17 26.32 23.85
CA CYS A 274 -5.73 25.82 25.11
C CYS A 274 -5.23 26.56 26.36
N TRP A 275 -4.17 27.35 26.25
CA TRP A 275 -3.55 28.06 27.39
C TRP A 275 -4.13 29.47 27.53
N GLY A 276 -5.16 29.62 28.37
CA GLY A 276 -5.71 30.91 28.80
C GLY A 276 -5.15 31.41 30.14
N GLU A 277 -5.60 32.59 30.57
CA GLU A 277 -5.13 33.28 31.79
C GLU A 277 -5.17 32.40 33.05
N ASN A 278 -6.28 31.67 33.28
CA ASN A 278 -6.47 30.86 34.49
C ASN A 278 -5.91 29.43 34.38
N THR A 279 -5.22 29.09 33.28
CA THR A 279 -4.77 27.70 33.03
C THR A 279 -3.80 27.21 34.10
N LYS A 280 -2.88 28.08 34.54
CA LYS A 280 -1.91 27.75 35.58
C LYS A 280 -2.61 27.45 36.90
N ASP A 281 -3.61 28.25 37.27
CA ASP A 281 -4.37 28.06 38.51
C ASP A 281 -5.19 26.78 38.49
N ILE A 282 -5.82 26.46 37.34
CA ILE A 282 -6.57 25.22 37.14
C ILE A 282 -5.64 24.00 37.27
N LEU A 283 -4.48 24.01 36.60
CA LEU A 283 -3.52 22.92 36.68
C LEU A 283 -2.89 22.77 38.07
N ASN A 284 -2.59 23.88 38.76
CA ASN A 284 -2.10 23.86 40.14
C ASN A 284 -3.14 23.25 41.09
N SER A 285 -4.41 23.65 40.97
CA SER A 285 -5.49 23.09 41.77
C SER A 285 -5.65 21.58 41.52
N PHE A 286 -5.63 21.17 40.25
CA PHE A 286 -5.71 19.76 39.88
C PHE A 286 -4.50 18.95 40.37
N GLN A 287 -3.29 19.52 40.31
CA GLN A 287 -2.08 18.89 40.85
C GLN A 287 -2.22 18.64 42.36
N GLY A 288 -2.82 19.57 43.10
CA GLY A 288 -3.13 19.41 44.52
C GLY A 288 -4.11 18.25 44.79
N GLU A 289 -5.19 18.15 44.01
CA GLU A 289 -6.14 17.03 44.10
C GLU A 289 -5.47 15.68 43.81
N LEU A 290 -4.67 15.58 42.73
CA LEU A 290 -3.95 14.36 42.37
C LEU A 290 -2.92 13.93 43.43
N SER A 291 -2.26 14.88 44.07
CA SER A 291 -1.26 14.58 45.10
C SER A 291 -1.88 13.82 46.28
N ASN A 292 -3.13 14.13 46.61
CA ASN A 292 -3.89 13.50 47.70
C ASN A 292 -4.62 12.21 47.29
N LEU A 293 -4.59 11.83 46.00
CA LEU A 293 -5.26 10.63 45.52
C LEU A 293 -4.47 9.38 45.91
N ASN A 294 -5.03 8.54 46.78
CA ASN A 294 -4.37 7.33 47.29
C ASN A 294 -4.48 6.13 46.35
N ASP A 295 -5.66 5.90 45.80
CA ASP A 295 -5.92 4.78 44.87
C ASP A 295 -5.88 5.29 43.42
N TRP A 296 -4.74 5.04 42.76
CA TRP A 296 -4.45 5.52 41.42
C TRP A 296 -4.99 4.55 40.36
N ASN A 297 -6.16 4.87 39.82
CA ASN A 297 -6.77 4.16 38.70
C ASN A 297 -7.60 5.11 37.83
N SER A 298 -7.93 4.70 36.60
CA SER A 298 -8.64 5.55 35.63
C SER A 298 -9.96 6.12 36.17
N SER A 299 -10.75 5.33 36.92
CA SER A 299 -12.04 5.79 37.47
C SER A 299 -11.84 6.95 38.44
N ASN A 300 -10.95 6.76 39.41
CA ASN A 300 -10.66 7.76 40.44
C ASN A 300 -9.98 9.02 39.86
N ILE A 301 -9.19 8.87 38.80
CA ILE A 301 -8.61 9.99 38.07
C ILE A 301 -9.71 10.80 37.36
N ASP A 302 -10.68 10.15 36.70
CA ASP A 302 -11.80 10.88 36.07
C ASP A 302 -12.67 11.59 37.10
N GLU A 303 -12.95 10.95 38.24
CA GLU A 303 -13.65 11.59 39.37
C GLU A 303 -12.91 12.83 39.88
N SER A 304 -11.58 12.75 40.00
CA SER A 304 -10.74 13.88 40.41
C SER A 304 -10.79 15.02 39.39
N ILE A 305 -10.78 14.70 38.09
CA ILE A 305 -10.95 15.69 37.02
C ILE A 305 -12.31 16.39 37.17
N ASN A 306 -13.39 15.62 37.32
CA ASN A 306 -14.75 16.15 37.46
C ASN A 306 -14.90 17.01 38.73
N LYS A 307 -14.31 16.57 39.86
CA LYS A 307 -14.29 17.32 41.12
C LYS A 307 -13.58 18.67 40.95
N CYS A 308 -12.41 18.69 40.33
CA CYS A 308 -11.63 19.91 40.12
C CYS A 308 -12.36 20.94 39.26
N VAL A 309 -12.95 20.51 38.13
CA VAL A 309 -13.62 21.43 37.21
C VAL A 309 -14.93 21.99 37.80
N ASN A 310 -15.62 21.20 38.63
CA ASN A 310 -16.80 21.64 39.36
C ASN A 310 -16.44 22.66 40.46
N ALA A 311 -15.35 22.41 41.20
CA ALA A 311 -14.89 23.33 42.26
C ALA A 311 -14.48 24.71 41.73
N ILE A 312 -13.87 24.75 40.53
CA ILE A 312 -13.41 26.00 39.88
C ILE A 312 -14.51 26.59 38.97
N ASN A 313 -15.61 25.85 38.75
CA ASN A 313 -16.72 26.22 37.88
C ASN A 313 -16.30 26.52 36.42
N VAL A 314 -15.54 25.59 35.82
CA VAL A 314 -15.03 25.69 34.44
C VAL A 314 -15.41 24.46 33.62
N GLY A 315 -15.51 24.60 32.30
CA GLY A 315 -15.78 23.47 31.41
C GLY A 315 -14.62 22.46 31.38
N LYS A 316 -14.92 21.15 31.31
CA LYS A 316 -13.93 20.05 31.35
C LYS A 316 -12.76 20.22 30.38
N GLY A 317 -13.02 20.75 29.18
CA GLY A 317 -12.00 21.03 28.15
C GLY A 317 -10.91 22.02 28.59
N LYS A 318 -11.21 22.97 29.50
CA LYS A 318 -10.24 23.94 30.03
C LYS A 318 -9.18 23.31 30.93
N LEU A 319 -9.46 22.14 31.52
CA LEU A 319 -8.49 21.33 32.24
C LEU A 319 -7.88 20.26 31.32
N MET A 320 -8.72 19.51 30.60
CA MET A 320 -8.26 18.34 29.84
C MET A 320 -7.26 18.67 28.72
N GLN A 321 -7.44 19.78 28.01
CA GLN A 321 -6.53 20.13 26.91
C GLN A 321 -5.14 20.55 27.42
N PRO A 322 -4.99 21.51 28.36
CA PRO A 322 -3.70 21.83 28.96
C PRO A 322 -3.04 20.63 29.66
N LEU A 323 -3.84 19.82 30.36
CA LEU A 323 -3.36 18.60 31.00
C LEU A 323 -2.82 17.61 29.98
N ARG A 324 -3.49 17.43 28.84
CA ARG A 324 -2.98 16.58 27.76
C ARG A 324 -1.63 17.06 27.27
N ILE A 325 -1.51 18.36 26.98
CA ILE A 325 -0.23 18.91 26.51
C ILE A 325 0.86 18.71 27.57
N ALA A 326 0.55 18.94 28.86
CA ALA A 326 1.49 18.66 29.94
C ALA A 326 1.98 17.21 29.93
N LEU A 327 1.07 16.26 29.71
CA LEU A 327 1.36 14.83 29.76
C LEU A 327 2.03 14.30 28.49
N THR A 328 1.65 14.78 27.30
CA THR A 328 2.05 14.17 26.02
C THR A 328 2.78 15.10 25.05
N GLY A 329 2.77 16.42 25.30
CA GLY A 329 3.24 17.42 24.34
C GLY A 329 2.27 17.72 23.18
N ALA A 330 1.15 17.01 23.08
CA ALA A 330 0.20 17.06 21.96
C ALA A 330 -1.26 17.23 22.41
N LEU A 331 -2.15 17.66 21.49
CA LEU A 331 -3.59 17.81 21.77
C LEU A 331 -4.44 16.58 21.46
N ILE A 332 -3.86 15.59 20.77
CA ILE A 332 -4.55 14.36 20.37
C ILE A 332 -3.86 13.20 21.08
N GLY A 333 -4.63 12.20 21.46
CA GLY A 333 -4.14 10.99 22.11
C GLY A 333 -5.26 10.21 22.78
N PRO A 334 -4.91 9.18 23.57
CA PRO A 334 -5.87 8.34 24.27
C PRO A 334 -6.63 9.10 25.37
N SER A 335 -7.60 8.44 25.98
CA SER A 335 -8.29 8.92 27.18
C SER A 335 -7.30 9.44 28.23
N ILE A 336 -7.53 10.63 28.79
CA ILE A 336 -6.63 11.23 29.80
C ILE A 336 -6.55 10.39 31.08
N PRO A 337 -7.68 9.90 31.64
CA PRO A 337 -7.62 9.01 32.79
C PRO A 337 -6.78 7.75 32.54
N ASP A 338 -6.97 7.07 31.40
CA ASP A 338 -6.24 5.84 31.07
C ASP A 338 -4.76 6.10 30.80
N LEU A 339 -4.46 7.21 30.11
CA LEU A 339 -3.10 7.71 29.94
C LEU A 339 -2.40 7.92 31.28
N MET A 340 -3.04 8.63 32.20
CA MET A 340 -2.48 8.93 33.51
C MET A 340 -2.33 7.68 34.37
N ASN A 341 -3.29 6.76 34.29
CA ASN A 341 -3.21 5.46 34.94
C ASN A 341 -1.95 4.71 34.50
N LEU A 342 -1.71 4.63 33.18
CA LEU A 342 -0.56 3.92 32.64
C LEU A 342 0.78 4.63 32.88
N LEU A 343 0.83 5.97 32.79
CA LEU A 343 2.05 6.76 33.07
C LEU A 343 2.47 6.69 34.55
N GLY A 344 1.51 6.49 35.45
CA GLY A 344 1.70 6.50 36.89
C GLY A 344 1.74 7.89 37.52
N LYS A 345 1.41 7.93 38.81
CA LYS A 345 1.25 9.15 39.61
C LYS A 345 2.45 10.09 39.56
N GLU A 346 3.64 9.56 39.81
CA GLU A 346 4.87 10.36 39.90
C GLU A 346 5.19 11.06 38.57
N THR A 347 5.13 10.31 37.47
CA THR A 347 5.33 10.82 36.11
C THR A 347 4.36 11.95 35.79
N CYS A 348 3.06 11.77 36.08
CA CYS A 348 2.04 12.78 35.85
C CYS A 348 2.33 14.06 36.64
N LEU A 349 2.62 13.94 37.95
CA LEU A 349 2.88 15.10 38.81
C LEU A 349 4.13 15.87 38.37
N ILE A 350 5.20 15.17 37.97
CA ILE A 350 6.43 15.78 37.46
C ILE A 350 6.15 16.54 36.15
N ARG A 351 5.41 15.94 35.21
CA ARG A 351 5.08 16.56 33.93
C ARG A 351 4.21 17.82 34.09
N ILE A 352 3.20 17.77 34.96
CA ILE A 352 2.38 18.94 35.31
C ILE A 352 3.26 20.04 35.93
N LYS A 353 4.15 19.68 36.86
CA LYS A 353 5.08 20.65 37.48
C LYS A 353 6.02 21.30 36.45
N ASN A 354 6.52 20.52 35.50
CA ASN A 354 7.46 21.01 34.49
C ASN A 354 6.80 22.01 33.55
N ILE A 355 5.59 21.73 33.05
CA ILE A 355 4.91 22.67 32.17
C ILE A 355 4.59 23.98 32.90
N LEU A 356 4.17 23.92 34.16
CA LEU A 356 3.86 25.10 34.99
C LEU A 356 5.08 26.01 35.24
N LYS A 357 6.30 25.47 35.17
CA LYS A 357 7.55 26.26 35.28
C LYS A 357 7.95 26.93 33.97
N ASN A 358 7.63 26.29 32.84
CA ASN A 358 8.13 26.69 31.51
C ASN A 358 7.12 27.53 30.71
N SER A 359 5.84 27.46 31.05
CA SER A 359 4.77 28.37 30.62
C SER A 359 4.68 29.57 31.56
#